data_AF-A0A2A9FMZ2-F1
#
_entry.id   AF-A0A2A9FMZ2-F1
#
_cell.length_a   1.000
_cell.length_b   1.000
_cell.length_c   1.000
_cell.angle_alpha   90.00
_cell.angle_beta   90.00
_cell.angle_gamma   90.00
#
_symmetry.space_group_name_H-M   'P 1'
#
loop_
_entity.id
_entity.type
_entity.pdbx_description
1 polymer ?
#
loop_
_entity_poly.entity_id
_entity_poly.type
_entity_poly.pdbx_seq_one_letter_code
_entity_poly.pdbx_strand_id
1 'polypeptide(L)'
;MSKKWVFNSLVEDDKDAIGLVAYALYKHKKHTLATNLRSQGKEEGSIQQQVDTFHDQTLQNNSLDDYREKATNYLNSLFLEIENEEREKFARERAKIEKQHQSSFKKEKAKILKNMREYQSSHKSWFEKLGNWLISGIPGIVSSFLVTSLILGASMLLVNESKRQEVFAELAVEYLGISAQVNDSTGNKKLR
;
A
#
# COMPACT_ATOMS: atom_id res chain seq x y z
N MET A 1 -66.78 -32.94 14.94
CA MET A 1 -65.48 -32.80 14.25
C MET A 1 -64.76 -31.58 14.82
N SER A 2 -63.50 -31.70 15.20
CA SER A 2 -62.72 -30.58 15.75
C SER A 2 -62.41 -29.55 14.66
N LYS A 3 -62.56 -28.26 14.97
CA LYS A 3 -62.17 -27.16 14.07
C LYS A 3 -60.69 -27.28 13.73
N LYS A 4 -60.37 -27.51 12.44
CA LYS A 4 -58.98 -27.50 11.96
C LYS A 4 -58.49 -26.07 11.85
N TRP A 5 -57.31 -25.80 12.38
CA TRP A 5 -56.68 -24.48 12.32
C TRP A 5 -55.56 -24.50 11.29
N VAL A 6 -55.64 -23.60 10.30
CA VAL A 6 -54.60 -23.48 9.24
C VAL A 6 -53.21 -23.26 9.84
N PHE A 7 -53.10 -22.56 10.97
CA PHE A 7 -51.82 -22.38 11.65
C PHE A 7 -51.19 -23.72 12.04
N ASN A 8 -51.94 -24.57 12.76
CA ASN A 8 -51.46 -25.89 13.19
C ASN A 8 -51.21 -26.85 12.01
N SER A 9 -51.76 -26.54 10.83
CA SER A 9 -51.50 -27.29 9.60
C SER A 9 -50.29 -26.79 8.81
N LEU A 10 -49.83 -25.56 9.06
CA LEU A 10 -48.70 -24.95 8.35
C LEU A 10 -47.45 -24.82 9.21
N VAL A 11 -47.59 -24.68 10.53
CA VAL A 11 -46.50 -24.37 11.46
C VAL A 11 -46.32 -25.54 12.40
N GLU A 12 -45.14 -26.15 12.36
CA GLU A 12 -44.80 -27.28 13.23
C GLU A 12 -44.44 -26.81 14.65
N ASP A 13 -43.61 -25.76 14.74
CA ASP A 13 -43.19 -25.14 16.00
C ASP A 13 -42.83 -23.65 15.81
N ASP A 14 -42.46 -22.98 16.91
CA ASP A 14 -42.08 -21.55 16.90
C ASP A 14 -40.76 -21.26 16.16
N LYS A 15 -40.02 -22.28 15.76
CA LYS A 15 -38.76 -22.20 15.00
C LYS A 15 -38.94 -22.55 13.53
N ASP A 16 -40.11 -23.03 13.11
CA ASP A 16 -40.46 -23.32 11.72
C ASP A 16 -40.66 -22.01 10.94
N ALA A 17 -39.54 -21.39 10.55
CA ALA A 17 -39.54 -20.15 9.77
C ALA A 17 -40.32 -20.29 8.46
N ILE A 18 -40.24 -21.46 7.81
CA ILE A 18 -40.99 -21.74 6.58
C ILE A 18 -42.49 -21.73 6.87
N GLY A 19 -42.92 -22.45 7.90
CA GLY A 19 -44.31 -22.48 8.32
C GLY A 19 -44.85 -21.11 8.73
N LEU A 20 -44.07 -20.35 9.49
CA LEU A 20 -44.45 -18.99 9.92
C LEU A 20 -44.63 -18.04 8.73
N VAL A 21 -43.70 -18.08 7.77
CA VAL A 21 -43.82 -17.30 6.53
C VAL A 21 -44.99 -17.82 5.68
N ALA A 22 -45.17 -19.13 5.56
CA ALA A 22 -46.29 -19.72 4.83
C ALA A 22 -47.65 -19.28 5.41
N TYR A 23 -47.77 -19.23 6.74
CA TYR A 23 -48.96 -18.74 7.42
C TYR A 23 -49.19 -17.25 7.17
N ALA A 24 -48.13 -16.44 7.17
CA ALA A 24 -48.21 -15.02 6.82
C ALA A 24 -48.69 -14.82 5.37
N LEU A 25 -48.18 -15.61 4.42
CA LEU A 25 -48.62 -15.59 3.02
C LEU A 25 -50.09 -15.99 2.87
N TYR A 26 -50.53 -17.03 3.60
CA TYR A 26 -51.95 -17.41 3.67
C TYR A 26 -52.82 -16.25 4.17
N LYS A 27 -52.44 -15.63 5.31
CA LYS A 27 -53.16 -14.51 5.91
C LYS A 27 -53.24 -13.32 4.97
N HIS A 28 -52.14 -13.01 4.30
CA HIS A 28 -52.08 -11.95 3.31
C HIS A 28 -53.08 -12.23 2.17
N LYS A 29 -53.08 -13.42 1.59
CA LYS A 29 -54.01 -13.76 0.50
C LYS A 29 -55.47 -13.77 0.94
N LYS A 30 -55.78 -14.24 2.16
CA LYS A 30 -57.12 -14.16 2.77
C LYS A 30 -57.57 -12.70 2.91
N HIS A 31 -56.68 -11.84 3.38
CA HIS A 31 -56.96 -10.41 3.52
C HIS A 31 -57.17 -9.73 2.15
N THR A 32 -56.28 -9.99 1.19
CA THR A 32 -56.38 -9.46 -0.18
C THR A 32 -57.70 -9.88 -0.84
N LEU A 33 -58.14 -11.12 -0.67
CA LEU A 33 -59.46 -11.57 -1.15
C LEU A 33 -60.59 -10.71 -0.57
N ALA A 34 -60.62 -10.53 0.76
CA ALA A 34 -61.63 -9.72 1.41
C ALA A 34 -61.61 -8.26 0.93
N THR A 35 -60.43 -7.66 0.83
CA THR A 35 -60.24 -6.27 0.37
C THR A 35 -60.68 -6.11 -1.08
N ASN A 36 -60.37 -7.06 -1.96
CA ASN A 36 -60.80 -7.03 -3.36
C ASN A 36 -62.33 -7.11 -3.45
N LEU A 37 -62.98 -8.00 -2.70
CA LEU A 37 -64.44 -8.12 -2.70
C LEU A 37 -65.12 -6.84 -2.16
N ARG A 38 -64.55 -6.21 -1.13
CA ARG A 38 -65.01 -4.89 -0.66
C ARG A 38 -64.90 -3.82 -1.72
N SER A 39 -63.76 -3.75 -2.43
CA SER A 39 -63.59 -2.78 -3.52
C SER A 39 -64.56 -2.98 -4.68
N GLN A 40 -65.11 -4.20 -4.83
CA GLN A 40 -66.14 -4.53 -5.81
C GLN A 40 -67.56 -4.23 -5.32
N GLY A 41 -67.72 -3.63 -4.14
CA GLY A 41 -69.02 -3.27 -3.57
C GLY A 41 -69.84 -4.47 -3.09
N LYS A 42 -69.21 -5.61 -2.80
CA LYS A 42 -69.91 -6.76 -2.22
C LYS A 42 -70.32 -6.46 -0.78
N GLU A 43 -71.47 -7.01 -0.36
CA GLU A 43 -71.93 -6.93 1.02
C GLU A 43 -71.05 -7.75 1.96
N GLU A 44 -70.83 -7.29 3.19
CA GLU A 44 -69.97 -7.96 4.19
C GLU A 44 -70.41 -9.41 4.48
N GLY A 45 -71.70 -9.72 4.47
CA GLY A 45 -72.18 -11.10 4.64
C GLY A 45 -71.66 -12.04 3.53
N SER A 46 -71.71 -11.58 2.28
CA SER A 46 -71.18 -12.32 1.12
C SER A 46 -69.65 -12.40 1.13
N ILE A 47 -68.97 -11.35 1.59
CA ILE A 47 -67.50 -11.34 1.74
C ILE A 47 -67.09 -12.39 2.76
N GLN A 48 -67.73 -12.42 3.93
CA GLN A 48 -67.42 -13.38 4.99
C GLN A 48 -67.61 -14.82 4.49
N GLN A 49 -68.71 -15.10 3.79
CA GLN A 49 -68.96 -16.42 3.21
C GLN A 49 -67.86 -16.85 2.22
N GLN A 50 -67.40 -15.95 1.35
CA GLN A 50 -66.33 -16.26 0.40
C GLN A 50 -64.98 -16.45 1.09
N VAL A 51 -64.70 -15.66 2.12
CA VAL A 51 -63.47 -15.74 2.91
C VAL A 51 -63.42 -17.03 3.74
N ASP A 52 -64.57 -17.52 4.22
CA ASP A 52 -64.69 -18.80 4.91
C ASP A 52 -64.59 -19.97 3.93
N THR A 53 -65.24 -19.86 2.76
CA THR A 53 -65.08 -20.83 1.66
C THR A 53 -63.60 -20.97 1.26
N PHE A 54 -62.88 -19.85 1.15
CA PHE A 54 -61.44 -19.85 0.88
C PHE A 54 -60.64 -20.57 1.98
N HIS A 55 -60.99 -20.37 3.25
CA HIS A 55 -60.35 -21.07 4.37
C HIS A 55 -60.57 -22.58 4.28
N ASP A 56 -61.80 -23.02 4.04
CA ASP A 56 -62.15 -24.43 3.95
C ASP A 56 -61.48 -25.09 2.74
N GLN A 57 -61.49 -24.42 1.58
CA GLN A 57 -60.80 -24.89 0.37
C GLN A 57 -59.30 -25.02 0.59
N THR A 58 -58.68 -24.08 1.30
CA THR A 58 -57.25 -24.13 1.62
C THR A 58 -56.90 -25.35 2.50
N LEU A 59 -57.81 -25.78 3.36
CA LEU A 59 -57.62 -26.95 4.22
C LEU A 59 -57.89 -28.29 3.50
N GLN A 60 -58.62 -28.27 2.38
CA GLN A 60 -59.04 -29.48 1.64
C GLN A 60 -58.17 -29.76 0.42
N ASN A 61 -57.77 -28.72 -0.30
CA ASN A 61 -56.91 -28.83 -1.46
C ASN A 61 -55.47 -28.64 -0.96
N ASN A 62 -54.48 -29.32 -1.55
CA ASN A 62 -53.04 -29.27 -1.19
C ASN A 62 -52.39 -27.86 -1.21
N SER A 63 -53.17 -26.78 -1.24
CA SER A 63 -52.79 -25.39 -1.08
C SER A 63 -51.92 -25.10 0.13
N LEU A 64 -51.95 -25.92 1.18
CA LEU A 64 -51.03 -25.78 2.31
C LEU A 64 -49.57 -26.01 1.88
N ASP A 65 -49.34 -27.04 1.06
CA ASP A 65 -48.02 -27.34 0.51
C ASP A 65 -47.57 -26.21 -0.42
N ASP A 66 -48.48 -25.67 -1.25
CA ASP A 66 -48.17 -24.51 -2.10
C ASP A 66 -47.69 -23.30 -1.29
N TYR A 67 -48.26 -23.05 -0.10
CA TYR A 67 -47.81 -21.95 0.75
C TYR A 67 -46.44 -22.24 1.37
N ARG A 68 -46.17 -23.48 1.77
CA ARG A 68 -44.84 -23.88 2.27
C ARG A 68 -43.78 -23.80 1.16
N GLU A 69 -44.11 -24.20 -0.05
CA GLU A 69 -43.23 -24.09 -1.21
C GLU A 69 -42.92 -22.61 -1.53
N LYS A 70 -43.95 -21.75 -1.56
CA LYS A 70 -43.76 -20.31 -1.77
C LYS A 70 -42.92 -19.65 -0.69
N ALA A 71 -43.15 -20.01 0.58
CA ALA A 71 -42.34 -19.53 1.69
C ALA A 71 -40.88 -19.98 1.56
N THR A 72 -40.65 -21.23 1.17
CA THR A 72 -39.31 -21.79 0.92
C THR A 72 -38.60 -21.04 -0.19
N ASN A 73 -39.27 -20.85 -1.33
CA ASN A 73 -38.70 -20.12 -2.48
C ASN A 73 -38.40 -18.65 -2.12
N TYR A 74 -39.29 -18.00 -1.37
CA TYR A 74 -39.09 -16.64 -0.89
C TYR A 74 -37.86 -16.52 0.00
N LEU A 75 -37.75 -17.36 1.03
CA LEU A 75 -36.60 -17.36 1.94
C LEU A 75 -35.29 -17.67 1.19
N ASN A 76 -35.29 -18.68 0.32
CA ASN A 76 -34.12 -19.02 -0.50
C ASN A 76 -33.69 -17.83 -1.37
N SER A 77 -34.65 -17.12 -1.97
CA SER A 77 -34.34 -15.95 -2.80
C SER A 77 -33.68 -14.83 -1.97
N LEU A 78 -34.17 -14.58 -0.76
CA LEU A 78 -33.58 -13.59 0.16
C LEU A 78 -32.17 -14.01 0.60
N PHE A 79 -31.96 -15.28 0.93
CA PHE A 79 -30.64 -15.78 1.30
C PHE A 79 -29.63 -15.63 0.16
N LEU A 80 -30.03 -15.95 -1.07
CA LEU A 80 -29.18 -15.79 -2.25
C LEU A 80 -28.86 -14.32 -2.53
N GLU A 81 -29.81 -13.42 -2.33
CA GLU A 81 -29.60 -11.97 -2.48
C GLU A 81 -28.59 -11.46 -1.46
N ILE A 82 -28.76 -11.83 -0.18
CA ILE A 82 -27.83 -11.47 0.90
C ILE A 82 -26.43 -12.04 0.65
N GLU A 83 -26.34 -13.30 0.22
CA GLU A 83 -25.04 -13.92 -0.08
C GLU A 83 -24.32 -13.19 -1.21
N ASN A 84 -25.04 -12.82 -2.27
CA ASN A 84 -24.48 -12.07 -3.38
C ASN A 84 -24.04 -10.67 -2.96
N GLU A 85 -24.84 -9.96 -2.17
CA GLU A 85 -24.49 -8.62 -1.67
C GLU A 85 -23.21 -8.65 -0.83
N GLU A 86 -23.11 -9.59 0.11
CA GLU A 86 -21.92 -9.76 0.94
C GLU A 86 -20.71 -10.17 0.09
N ARG A 87 -20.87 -11.08 -0.87
CA ARG A 87 -19.79 -11.47 -1.80
C ARG A 87 -19.28 -10.27 -2.61
N GLU A 88 -20.17 -9.44 -3.12
CA GLU A 88 -19.81 -8.21 -3.85
C GLU A 88 -19.10 -7.20 -2.94
N LYS A 89 -19.57 -7.05 -1.70
CA LYS A 89 -18.94 -6.18 -0.71
C LYS A 89 -17.52 -6.63 -0.38
N PHE A 90 -17.31 -7.92 -0.10
CA PHE A 90 -15.97 -8.47 0.10
C PHE A 90 -15.07 -8.34 -1.13
N ALA A 91 -15.60 -8.56 -2.33
CA ALA A 91 -14.83 -8.36 -3.56
C ALA A 91 -14.39 -6.89 -3.73
N ARG A 92 -15.29 -5.94 -3.44
CA ARG A 92 -14.99 -4.50 -3.46
C ARG A 92 -13.94 -4.11 -2.42
N GLU A 93 -14.03 -4.65 -1.20
CA GLU A 93 -13.05 -4.41 -0.14
C GLU A 93 -11.67 -4.97 -0.49
N ARG A 94 -11.61 -6.21 -0.99
CA ARG A 94 -10.35 -6.81 -1.47
C ARG A 94 -9.71 -5.97 -2.57
N ALA A 95 -10.48 -5.55 -3.57
CA ALA A 95 -9.98 -4.71 -4.66
C ALA A 95 -9.46 -3.35 -4.15
N LYS A 96 -10.13 -2.74 -3.16
CA LYS A 96 -9.67 -1.50 -2.52
C LYS A 96 -8.34 -1.71 -1.79
N ILE A 97 -8.24 -2.77 -1.00
CA ILE A 97 -7.02 -3.11 -0.24
C ILE A 97 -5.87 -3.38 -1.21
N GLU A 98 -6.09 -4.17 -2.26
CA GLU A 98 -5.07 -4.47 -3.27
C GLU A 98 -4.60 -3.21 -4.00
N LYS A 99 -5.52 -2.32 -4.39
CA LYS A 99 -5.17 -1.04 -5.03
C LYS A 99 -4.40 -0.13 -4.08
N GLN A 100 -4.77 -0.08 -2.80
CA GLN A 100 -4.05 0.67 -1.78
C GLN A 100 -2.64 0.12 -1.56
N HIS A 101 -2.49 -1.21 -1.43
CA HIS A 101 -1.17 -1.86 -1.34
C HIS A 101 -0.32 -1.58 -2.58
N GLN A 102 -0.86 -1.77 -3.79
CA GLN A 102 -0.08 -1.54 -5.01
C GLN A 102 0.35 -0.06 -5.13
N SER A 103 -0.51 0.88 -4.72
CA SER A 103 -0.19 2.31 -4.72
C SER A 103 0.86 2.68 -3.67
N SER A 104 0.80 2.10 -2.47
CA SER A 104 1.77 2.33 -1.39
C SER A 104 3.12 1.71 -1.74
N PHE A 105 3.15 0.47 -2.22
CA PHE A 105 4.37 -0.17 -2.73
C PHE A 105 5.02 0.63 -3.87
N LYS A 106 4.25 1.16 -4.81
CA LYS A 106 4.79 2.03 -5.88
C LYS A 106 5.38 3.32 -5.31
N LYS A 107 4.70 3.97 -4.35
CA LYS A 107 5.19 5.19 -3.68
C LYS A 107 6.46 4.92 -2.88
N GLU A 108 6.53 3.82 -2.14
CA GLU A 108 7.71 3.43 -1.37
C GLU A 108 8.88 3.10 -2.28
N LYS A 109 8.68 2.31 -3.35
CA LYS A 109 9.72 2.04 -4.35
C LYS A 109 10.24 3.32 -4.99
N ALA A 110 9.34 4.25 -5.37
CA ALA A 110 9.73 5.54 -5.92
C ALA A 110 10.55 6.37 -4.91
N LYS A 111 10.17 6.36 -3.63
CA LYS A 111 10.90 7.05 -2.55
C LYS A 111 12.29 6.44 -2.34
N ILE A 112 12.40 5.11 -2.31
CA ILE A 112 13.70 4.42 -2.19
C ILE A 112 14.59 4.74 -3.38
N LEU A 113 14.08 4.67 -4.61
CA LEU A 113 14.84 5.01 -5.82
C LEU A 113 15.30 6.47 -5.83
N LYS A 114 14.44 7.40 -5.39
CA LYS A 114 14.79 8.82 -5.26
C LYS A 114 15.90 9.00 -4.22
N ASN A 115 15.75 8.41 -3.04
CA ASN A 115 16.75 8.46 -1.98
C ASN A 115 18.09 7.85 -2.42
N MET A 116 18.08 6.73 -3.16
CA MET A 116 19.30 6.12 -3.72
C MET A 116 19.96 7.04 -4.76
N ARG A 117 19.19 7.68 -5.63
CA ARG A 117 19.72 8.63 -6.61
C ARG A 117 20.31 9.86 -5.93
N GLU A 118 19.63 10.41 -4.93
CA GLU A 118 20.12 11.53 -4.13
C GLU A 118 21.39 11.16 -3.38
N TYR A 119 21.42 9.97 -2.75
CA TYR A 119 22.62 9.43 -2.12
C TYR A 119 23.77 9.29 -3.13
N GLN A 120 23.56 8.63 -4.28
CA GLN A 120 24.56 8.48 -5.31
C GLN A 120 25.05 9.84 -5.88
N SER A 121 24.16 10.81 -6.04
CA SER A 121 24.52 12.14 -6.56
C SER A 121 25.24 13.03 -5.55
N SER A 122 24.93 12.89 -4.25
CA SER A 122 25.63 13.58 -3.16
C SER A 122 26.93 12.89 -2.77
N HIS A 123 27.05 11.59 -3.05
CA HIS A 123 28.26 10.78 -2.87
C HIS A 123 29.08 10.63 -4.16
N LYS A 124 28.79 11.42 -5.21
CA LYS A 124 29.72 11.63 -6.33
C LYS A 124 30.98 12.26 -5.76
N SER A 125 31.90 11.38 -5.43
CA SER A 125 33.05 11.66 -4.60
C SER A 125 33.87 12.75 -5.26
N TRP A 126 34.31 13.74 -4.49
CA TRP A 126 35.27 14.74 -4.96
C TRP A 126 36.49 14.08 -5.64
N PHE A 127 36.83 12.85 -5.27
CA PHE A 127 37.84 12.02 -5.95
C PHE A 127 37.51 11.68 -7.41
N GLU A 128 36.25 11.48 -7.80
CA GLU A 128 35.88 11.30 -9.22
C GLU A 128 36.04 12.60 -10.01
N LYS A 129 35.73 13.75 -9.38
CA LYS A 129 35.96 15.07 -10.00
C LYS A 129 37.46 15.35 -10.16
N LEU A 130 38.28 14.99 -9.17
CA LEU A 130 39.74 15.06 -9.25
C LEU A 130 40.29 14.11 -10.31
N GLY A 131 39.83 12.87 -10.37
CA GLY A 131 40.25 11.89 -11.37
C GLY A 131 39.91 12.33 -12.79
N ASN A 132 38.68 12.81 -13.01
CA ASN A 132 38.29 13.36 -14.31
C ASN A 132 39.07 14.62 -14.66
N TRP A 133 39.38 15.49 -13.70
CA TRP A 133 40.23 16.67 -13.92
C TRP A 133 41.68 16.30 -14.28
N LEU A 134 42.24 15.27 -13.62
CA LEU A 134 43.56 14.72 -13.93
C LEU A 134 43.61 14.11 -15.33
N ILE A 135 42.57 13.37 -15.73
CA ILE A 135 42.51 12.66 -17.01
C ILE A 135 42.14 13.61 -18.16
N SER A 136 41.33 14.65 -17.91
CA SER A 136 40.90 15.61 -18.95
C SER A 136 42.01 16.54 -19.43
N GLY A 137 43.24 16.39 -18.92
CA GLY A 137 44.39 17.20 -19.29
C GLY A 137 44.52 18.42 -18.40
N ILE A 138 45.44 18.36 -17.45
CA ILE A 138 45.89 19.54 -16.70
C ILE A 138 46.47 20.56 -17.70
N PRO A 139 46.14 21.86 -17.62
CA PRO A 139 46.82 22.89 -18.42
C PRO A 139 48.33 22.77 -18.24
N GLY A 140 49.09 22.60 -19.34
CA GLY A 140 50.47 22.08 -19.32
C GLY A 140 51.49 22.81 -18.41
N ILE A 141 51.16 24.01 -17.93
CA ILE A 141 51.94 24.74 -16.94
C ILE A 141 51.83 24.07 -15.55
N VAL A 142 50.62 23.73 -15.12
CA VAL A 142 50.35 23.17 -13.77
C VAL A 142 50.88 21.74 -13.65
N SER A 143 50.86 20.96 -14.73
CA SER A 143 51.47 19.62 -14.75
C SER A 143 52.99 19.68 -14.60
N SER A 144 53.65 20.66 -15.24
CA SER A 144 55.09 20.87 -15.10
C SER A 144 55.47 21.20 -13.65
N PHE A 145 54.72 22.09 -12.98
CA PHE A 145 54.94 22.40 -11.56
C PHE A 145 54.69 21.20 -10.65
N LEU A 146 53.63 20.42 -10.88
CA LEU A 146 53.32 19.23 -10.07
C LEU A 146 54.38 18.13 -10.24
N VAL A 147 54.79 17.83 -11.48
CA VAL A 147 55.81 16.82 -11.77
C VAL A 147 57.16 17.26 -11.21
N THR A 148 57.53 18.54 -11.37
CA THR A 148 58.77 19.07 -10.80
C THR A 148 58.75 19.01 -9.28
N SER A 149 57.64 19.37 -8.63
CA SER A 149 57.47 19.20 -7.17
C SER A 149 57.56 17.74 -6.74
N LEU A 150 56.99 16.82 -7.50
CA LEU A 150 57.01 15.40 -7.18
C LEU A 150 58.42 14.80 -7.35
N ILE A 151 59.14 15.19 -8.41
CA ILE A 151 60.53 14.78 -8.65
C ILE A 151 61.45 15.37 -7.59
N LEU A 152 61.32 16.66 -7.26
CA LEU A 152 62.11 17.30 -6.20
C LEU A 152 61.80 16.67 -4.84
N GLY A 153 60.52 16.46 -4.52
CA GLY A 153 60.08 15.81 -3.28
C GLY A 153 60.60 14.38 -3.15
N ALA A 154 60.50 13.57 -4.22
CA ALA A 154 61.03 12.21 -4.25
C ALA A 154 62.56 12.20 -4.15
N SER A 155 63.25 13.12 -4.83
CA SER A 155 64.70 13.26 -4.74
C SER A 155 65.13 13.61 -3.32
N MET A 156 64.38 14.47 -2.62
CA MET A 156 64.67 14.80 -1.23
C MET A 156 64.51 13.60 -0.30
N LEU A 157 63.51 12.75 -0.51
CA LEU A 157 63.32 11.54 0.30
C LEU A 157 64.48 10.54 0.15
N LEU A 158 65.19 10.55 -0.98
CA LEU A 158 66.33 9.67 -1.26
C LEU A 158 67.69 10.27 -0.89
N VAL A 159 67.75 11.57 -0.58
CA VAL A 159 68.99 12.30 -0.24
C VAL A 159 69.20 12.36 1.28
N ASN A 160 70.45 12.15 1.70
CA ASN A 160 70.90 12.19 3.09
C ASN A 160 70.70 13.60 3.71
N GLU A 161 70.41 13.68 5.01
CA GLU A 161 69.91 14.90 5.67
C GLU A 161 70.80 16.14 5.48
N SER A 162 72.12 15.95 5.45
CA SER A 162 73.10 17.05 5.25
C SER A 162 73.00 17.70 3.86
N LYS A 163 72.84 16.90 2.80
CA LYS A 163 72.70 17.43 1.43
C LYS A 163 71.32 18.04 1.18
N ARG A 164 70.29 17.59 1.91
CA ARG A 164 68.94 18.15 1.81
C ARG A 164 68.93 19.63 2.23
N GLN A 165 69.62 19.95 3.33
CA GLN A 165 69.70 21.33 3.83
C GLN A 165 70.49 22.26 2.89
N GLU A 166 71.57 21.77 2.29
CA GLU A 166 72.37 22.52 1.32
C GLU A 166 71.56 22.87 0.06
N VAL A 167 70.86 21.88 -0.51
CA VAL A 167 69.99 22.09 -1.68
C VAL A 167 68.81 23.03 -1.37
N PHE A 168 68.23 22.97 -0.16
CA PHE A 168 67.20 23.92 0.25
C PHE A 168 67.73 25.34 0.38
N ALA A 169 68.93 25.51 0.94
CA ALA A 169 69.55 26.82 1.10
C ALA A 169 69.87 27.43 -0.27
N GLU A 170 70.42 26.64 -1.19
CA GLU A 170 70.74 27.07 -2.56
C GLU A 170 69.47 27.46 -3.34
N LEU A 171 68.41 26.64 -3.28
CA LEU A 171 67.13 26.94 -3.94
C LEU A 171 66.43 28.17 -3.34
N ALA A 172 66.53 28.38 -2.02
CA ALA A 172 65.96 29.56 -1.38
C ALA A 172 66.71 30.85 -1.77
N VAL A 173 68.02 30.76 -1.98
CA VAL A 173 68.83 31.90 -2.45
C VAL A 173 68.49 32.23 -3.91
N GLU A 174 68.44 31.21 -4.78
CA GLU A 174 68.28 31.41 -6.22
C GLU A 174 66.86 31.83 -6.63
N TYR A 175 65.82 31.22 -6.03
CA TYR A 175 64.43 31.46 -6.43
C TYR A 175 63.65 32.41 -5.52
N LEU A 176 64.00 32.50 -4.23
CA LEU A 176 63.32 33.37 -3.27
C LEU A 176 64.13 34.63 -2.94
N GLY A 177 65.38 34.71 -3.40
CA GLY A 177 66.25 35.88 -3.17
C GLY A 177 66.62 36.10 -1.71
N ILE A 178 66.48 35.08 -0.86
CA ILE A 178 66.78 35.18 0.57
C ILE A 178 68.28 34.91 0.74
N SER A 179 69.09 35.95 0.93
CA SER A 179 70.52 35.79 1.24
C SER A 179 70.70 35.28 2.67
N ALA A 180 70.94 33.98 2.82
CA ALA A 180 71.40 33.42 4.08
C ALA A 180 72.88 33.79 4.29
N GLN A 181 73.17 34.79 5.12
CA GLN A 181 74.51 34.96 5.69
C GLN A 181 74.85 33.73 6.55
N VAL A 182 75.63 32.80 6.00
CA VAL A 182 76.26 31.75 6.80
C VAL A 182 77.40 32.40 7.59
N ASN A 183 77.10 32.72 8.85
CA ASN A 183 78.03 33.31 9.81
C ASN A 183 78.87 32.17 10.41
N ASP A 184 80.02 31.84 9.79
CA ASP A 184 80.97 30.90 10.40
C ASP A 184 81.79 31.63 11.47
N SER A 185 81.28 31.62 12.69
CA SER A 185 81.96 32.10 13.89
C SER A 185 82.33 30.92 14.78
N THR A 186 83.32 30.15 14.33
CA THR A 186 84.05 29.23 15.21
C THR A 186 85.53 29.60 15.26
N GLY A 187 85.80 30.79 15.79
CA GLY A 187 87.11 31.08 16.35
C GLY A 187 87.20 30.50 17.76
N ASN A 188 88.11 29.54 17.99
CA ASN A 188 88.98 29.71 19.14
C ASN A 188 90.36 29.04 18.98
N LYS A 189 91.36 29.90 18.99
CA LYS A 189 92.76 29.64 19.30
C LYS A 189 92.89 28.89 20.63
N LYS A 190 93.90 28.02 20.75
CA LYS A 190 95.10 28.27 21.59
C LYS A 190 96.06 27.06 21.64
N LEU A 191 97.34 27.39 21.40
CA LEU A 191 98.55 27.01 22.15
C LEU A 191 98.87 25.49 22.22
N ARG A 192 100.01 25.00 21.74
CA ARG A 192 101.41 25.43 21.97
C ARG A 192 102.30 24.85 20.87
#